data_AF-A0A3M6TDZ7-F1
#
_entry.id   AF-A0A3M6TDZ7-F1
#
_cell.length_a   1.000
_cell.length_b   1.000
_cell.length_c   1.000
_cell.angle_alpha   90.00
_cell.angle_beta   90.00
_cell.angle_gamma   90.00
#
_symmetry.space_group_name_H-M   'P 1'
#
loop_
_entity.id
_entity.type
_entity.pdbx_description
1 polymer ?
#
loop_
_entity_poly.entity_id
_entity_poly.type
_entity_poly.pdbx_seq_one_letter_code
_entity_poly.pdbx_strand_id
1 'polypeptide(L)'
;MEGGREEKSSGFNVVAVTVPTVLLLLLIPAVVVAVLLYRRRRQTRSQSASERPVQFDDLQNDYENLGANASSLVYQNVGDSRRSIEGIEQQPDGEEEEATYSEADDGRPKPIPVANFAKYFKKSSENGAIVLRQEYKNLQGDVLFPCEISKSNRGKNRYGNIVAYDHSRVVLEEIEGDKNSSYINASYIPTYDEVTMTYIATQGPISTTVDDFWRLVWQENCSTIVMLTNLVEGGKGKCDQYWPDHTSKYGAFTVTLQKTETFADYVIRSLIVTKVGCLNKIAVFIFSTSLKNMALSAKQKVLIVL
;
A
#
# COMPACT_ATOMS: atom_id res chain seq x y z
N MET A 1 -13.82 -48.20 99.42
CA MET A 1 -13.31 -46.84 99.71
C MET A 1 -11.87 -47.05 100.11
N GLU A 2 -10.84 -46.61 99.39
CA GLU A 2 -10.64 -45.36 98.65
C GLU A 2 -9.76 -45.63 97.42
N GLY A 3 -10.07 -44.97 96.30
CA GLY A 3 -9.37 -45.13 95.03
C GLY A 3 -8.22 -44.14 94.86
N GLY A 4 -7.04 -44.65 94.52
CA GLY A 4 -5.92 -43.88 93.99
C GLY A 4 -5.93 -43.92 92.46
N ARG A 5 -5.90 -42.74 91.84
CA ARG A 5 -5.94 -42.49 90.39
C ARG A 5 -4.49 -42.32 89.91
N GLU A 6 -3.99 -43.21 89.05
CA GLU A 6 -2.74 -42.98 88.29
C GLU A 6 -3.11 -42.46 86.89
N GLU A 7 -2.66 -41.24 86.57
CA GLU A 7 -2.69 -40.67 85.23
C GLU A 7 -1.61 -41.30 84.34
N LYS A 8 -2.01 -41.89 83.20
CA LYS A 8 -1.12 -42.11 82.06
C LYS A 8 -1.37 -41.03 81.00
N SER A 9 -0.41 -40.12 80.87
CA SER A 9 -0.31 -39.13 79.79
C SER A 9 -0.05 -39.83 78.44
N SER A 10 -0.93 -39.63 77.45
CA SER A 10 -0.72 -40.04 76.06
C SER A 10 -0.03 -38.92 75.27
N GLY A 11 1.28 -39.05 75.01
CA GLY A 11 2.00 -38.19 74.09
C GLY A 11 1.50 -38.37 72.66
N PHE A 12 0.82 -37.36 72.12
CA PHE A 12 0.40 -37.30 70.72
C PHE A 12 1.64 -37.07 69.85
N ASN A 13 1.94 -37.98 68.91
CA ASN A 13 3.15 -37.95 68.08
C ASN A 13 3.17 -36.77 67.10
N VAL A 14 3.74 -35.64 67.51
CA VAL A 14 3.99 -34.41 66.70
C VAL A 14 4.76 -34.70 65.39
N VAL A 15 5.47 -35.83 65.32
CA VAL A 15 6.27 -36.24 64.16
C VAL A 15 5.40 -36.70 62.97
N ALA A 16 4.18 -37.21 63.20
CA ALA A 16 3.34 -37.77 62.14
C ALA A 16 2.65 -36.71 61.25
N VAL A 17 2.51 -35.47 61.73
CA VAL A 17 1.80 -34.37 61.04
C VAL A 17 2.76 -33.36 60.41
N THR A 18 3.98 -33.25 60.95
CA THR A 18 5.00 -32.30 60.46
C THR A 18 5.68 -32.77 59.17
N VAL A 19 5.88 -34.07 59.00
CA VAL A 19 6.52 -34.61 57.78
C VAL A 19 5.66 -34.41 56.51
N PRO A 20 4.34 -34.70 56.50
CA PRO A 20 3.51 -34.47 55.32
C PRO A 20 3.35 -32.98 54.97
N THR A 21 3.28 -32.10 55.98
CA THR A 21 3.10 -30.66 55.77
C THR A 21 4.36 -29.99 55.19
N VAL A 22 5.55 -30.38 55.65
CA VAL A 22 6.82 -29.91 55.08
C VAL A 22 6.99 -30.42 53.64
N LEU A 23 6.61 -31.68 53.35
CA LEU A 23 6.62 -32.21 51.98
C LEU A 23 5.68 -31.43 51.04
N LEU A 24 4.49 -31.05 51.51
CA LEU A 24 3.52 -30.27 50.74
C LEU A 24 4.03 -28.84 50.47
N LEU A 25 4.68 -28.22 51.46
CA LEU A 25 5.30 -26.89 51.32
C LEU A 25 6.49 -26.88 50.35
N LEU A 26 7.17 -28.01 50.14
CA LEU A 26 8.25 -28.13 49.16
C LEU A 26 7.75 -28.51 47.76
N LEU A 27 6.64 -29.25 47.66
CA LEU A 27 6.05 -29.65 46.38
C LEU A 27 5.38 -28.50 45.63
N ILE A 28 4.70 -27.59 46.33
CA ILE A 28 4.00 -26.46 45.69
C ILE A 28 4.98 -25.52 44.93
N PRO A 29 6.10 -25.06 45.52
CA PRO A 29 7.10 -24.27 44.79
C PRO A 29 7.71 -25.03 43.62
N ALA A 30 7.97 -26.34 43.77
CA ALA A 30 8.54 -27.16 42.71
C ALA A 30 7.60 -27.26 41.49
N VAL A 31 6.29 -27.42 41.73
CA VAL A 31 5.27 -27.41 40.66
C VAL A 31 5.16 -26.04 40.00
N VAL A 32 5.20 -24.95 40.78
CA VAL A 32 5.18 -23.58 40.23
C VAL A 32 6.41 -23.33 39.36
N VAL A 33 7.61 -23.71 39.82
CA VAL A 33 8.85 -23.62 39.03
C VAL A 33 8.76 -24.49 37.77
N ALA A 34 8.23 -25.71 37.87
CA ALA A 34 8.03 -26.58 36.70
C ALA A 34 7.06 -25.97 35.68
N VAL A 35 5.97 -25.35 36.12
CA VAL A 35 5.01 -24.64 35.25
C VAL A 35 5.65 -23.40 34.64
N LEU A 36 6.43 -22.62 35.39
CA LEU A 36 7.15 -21.46 34.87
C LEU A 36 8.22 -21.86 33.84
N LEU A 37 8.97 -22.93 34.10
CA LEU A 37 9.94 -23.50 33.15
C LEU A 37 9.24 -24.09 31.93
N TYR A 38 8.08 -24.72 32.08
CA TYR A 38 7.26 -25.22 30.98
C TYR A 38 6.70 -24.07 30.13
N ARG A 39 6.19 -22.98 30.75
CA ARG A 39 5.74 -21.78 30.04
C ARG A 39 6.90 -21.07 29.34
N ARG A 40 8.08 -20.99 29.95
CA ARG A 40 9.30 -20.42 29.35
C ARG A 40 9.84 -21.27 28.20
N ARG A 41 9.80 -22.61 28.33
CA ARG A 41 10.10 -23.55 27.23
C ARG A 41 9.06 -23.48 26.11
N ARG A 42 7.78 -23.27 26.42
CA ARG A 42 6.74 -23.08 25.41
C ARG A 42 6.92 -21.76 24.66
N GLN A 43 7.26 -20.67 25.35
CA GLN A 43 7.59 -19.37 24.72
C GLN A 43 8.81 -19.47 23.78
N THR A 44 9.86 -20.18 24.19
CA THR A 44 11.05 -20.42 23.33
C THR A 44 10.77 -21.39 22.18
N ARG A 45 9.89 -22.39 22.38
CA ARG A 45 9.44 -23.31 21.32
C ARG A 45 8.48 -22.65 20.32
N SER A 46 7.67 -21.67 20.74
CA SER A 46 6.90 -20.82 19.81
C SER A 46 7.77 -19.83 19.04
N GLN A 47 8.97 -19.50 19.53
CA GLN A 47 9.97 -18.76 18.74
C GLN A 47 10.79 -19.66 17.81
N SER A 48 11.00 -20.94 18.15
CA SER A 48 11.78 -21.88 17.33
C SER A 48 10.97 -22.67 16.30
N ALA A 49 9.63 -22.56 16.30
CA ALA A 49 8.73 -23.20 15.34
C ALA A 49 7.89 -22.20 14.53
N SER A 50 8.21 -20.91 14.61
CA SER A 50 7.76 -19.93 13.62
C SER A 50 8.67 -20.06 12.40
N GLU A 51 8.09 -20.40 11.26
CA GLU A 51 8.72 -20.11 9.96
C GLU A 51 9.28 -18.70 9.99
N ARG A 52 10.53 -18.53 9.54
CA ARG A 52 11.18 -17.23 9.52
C ARG A 52 10.27 -16.25 8.75
N PRO A 53 9.99 -15.05 9.28
CA PRO A 53 9.39 -14.00 8.47
C PRO A 53 10.34 -13.73 7.30
N VAL A 54 9.84 -13.86 6.09
CA VAL A 54 10.58 -13.55 4.86
C VAL A 54 11.10 -12.12 4.99
N GLN A 55 12.42 -11.98 5.02
CA GLN A 55 13.09 -10.70 5.21
C GLN A 55 13.14 -9.97 3.87
N PHE A 56 12.86 -8.67 3.90
CA PHE A 56 12.63 -7.78 2.74
C PHE A 56 13.70 -7.83 1.63
N ASP A 57 14.93 -8.21 1.96
CA ASP A 57 16.05 -8.22 1.02
C ASP A 57 16.08 -9.45 0.09
N ASP A 58 15.40 -10.56 0.45
CA ASP A 58 15.51 -11.82 -0.28
C ASP A 58 14.68 -11.87 -1.58
N LEU A 59 13.79 -10.89 -1.80
CA LEU A 59 12.93 -10.83 -3.00
C LEU A 59 13.50 -9.92 -4.09
N GLN A 60 14.55 -9.13 -3.84
CA GLN A 60 14.91 -8.01 -4.69
C GLN A 60 15.61 -8.38 -6.03
N ASN A 61 16.08 -9.61 -6.21
CA ASN A 61 17.06 -9.94 -7.26
C ASN A 61 16.51 -10.42 -8.62
N ASP A 62 15.22 -10.73 -8.78
CA ASP A 62 14.67 -11.23 -10.06
C ASP A 62 13.92 -10.15 -10.90
N TYR A 63 14.03 -8.88 -10.50
CA TYR A 63 13.12 -7.80 -10.92
C TYR A 63 13.47 -7.07 -12.24
N GLU A 64 14.64 -7.29 -12.84
CA GLU A 64 15.12 -6.38 -13.91
C GLU A 64 14.69 -6.73 -15.34
N ASN A 65 14.11 -7.90 -15.63
CA ASN A 65 14.06 -8.38 -17.04
C ASN A 65 12.69 -8.70 -17.66
N LEU A 66 11.55 -8.52 -16.98
CA LEU A 66 10.23 -8.88 -17.56
C LEU A 66 9.31 -7.69 -17.90
N GLY A 67 9.51 -6.51 -17.32
CA GLY A 67 8.62 -5.34 -17.51
C GLY A 67 9.03 -4.35 -18.62
N ALA A 68 10.22 -4.51 -19.20
CA ALA A 68 10.82 -3.50 -20.08
C ALA A 68 10.05 -3.29 -21.41
N ASN A 69 9.41 -4.33 -21.94
CA ASN A 69 8.86 -4.30 -23.30
C ASN A 69 7.50 -3.57 -23.41
N ALA A 70 6.63 -3.68 -22.40
CA ALA A 70 5.35 -2.97 -22.39
C ALA A 70 5.53 -1.48 -22.03
N SER A 71 6.43 -1.19 -21.08
CA SER A 71 6.82 0.19 -20.76
C SER A 71 7.49 0.89 -21.96
N SER A 72 8.28 0.19 -22.78
CA SER A 72 8.92 0.72 -24.01
C SER A 72 7.93 1.33 -25.01
N LEU A 73 6.75 0.75 -25.20
CA LEU A 73 5.74 1.27 -26.14
C LEU A 73 5.03 2.52 -25.59
N VAL A 74 4.84 2.59 -24.26
CA VAL A 74 4.32 3.79 -23.60
C VAL A 74 5.35 4.93 -23.68
N TYR A 75 6.65 4.65 -23.51
CA TYR A 75 7.73 5.64 -23.69
C TYR A 75 7.71 6.26 -25.09
N GLN A 76 7.51 5.45 -26.13
CA GLN A 76 7.42 5.94 -27.51
C GLN A 76 6.20 6.83 -27.72
N ASN A 77 5.02 6.42 -27.23
CA ASN A 77 3.79 7.18 -27.42
C ASN A 77 3.76 8.51 -26.64
N VAL A 78 4.31 8.55 -25.42
CA VAL A 78 4.44 9.76 -24.61
C VAL A 78 5.51 10.70 -25.19
N GLY A 79 6.65 10.14 -25.61
CA GLY A 79 7.73 10.90 -26.25
C GLY A 79 7.30 11.54 -27.58
N ASP A 80 6.58 10.80 -28.44
CA ASP A 80 6.11 11.32 -29.72
C ASP A 80 4.98 12.36 -29.56
N SER A 81 4.11 12.20 -28.55
CA SER A 81 3.10 13.22 -28.23
C SER A 81 3.71 14.55 -27.77
N ARG A 82 4.85 14.51 -27.07
CA ARG A 82 5.59 15.72 -26.67
C ARG A 82 6.44 16.33 -27.78
N ARG A 83 7.09 15.52 -28.62
CA ARG A 83 7.80 16.01 -29.83
C ARG A 83 6.88 16.73 -30.81
N SER A 84 5.61 16.33 -30.85
CA SER A 84 4.57 17.03 -31.61
C SER A 84 4.29 18.45 -31.09
N ILE A 85 4.59 18.72 -29.82
CA ILE A 85 4.40 20.01 -29.13
C ILE A 85 5.68 20.86 -29.18
N GLU A 86 6.86 20.23 -29.17
CA GLU A 86 8.18 20.89 -29.10
C GLU A 86 8.77 21.31 -30.46
N GLY A 87 8.04 21.18 -31.57
CA GLY A 87 8.50 21.51 -32.94
C GLY A 87 8.79 22.99 -33.24
N ILE A 88 9.11 23.83 -32.24
CA ILE A 88 9.55 25.22 -32.41
C ILE A 88 10.80 25.44 -31.55
N GLU A 89 11.97 25.02 -32.06
CA GLU A 89 13.26 25.37 -31.46
C GLU A 89 13.90 26.59 -32.16
N GLN A 90 14.44 27.51 -31.37
CA GLN A 90 15.55 28.38 -31.75
C GLN A 90 16.71 28.18 -30.75
N GLN A 91 17.93 28.19 -31.30
CA GLN A 91 19.22 27.88 -30.67
C GLN A 91 19.71 28.90 -29.61
N PRO A 92 20.73 28.54 -28.79
CA PRO A 92 21.08 29.25 -27.56
C PRO A 92 22.19 30.28 -27.74
N ASP A 93 22.18 31.33 -26.91
CA ASP A 93 23.34 32.17 -26.64
C ASP A 93 23.34 32.65 -25.18
N GLY A 94 24.51 32.57 -24.55
CA GLY A 94 24.98 33.53 -23.54
C GLY A 94 24.75 33.23 -22.05
N GLU A 95 25.84 32.93 -21.34
CA GLU A 95 25.97 32.99 -19.88
C GLU A 95 25.94 34.46 -19.40
N GLU A 96 24.99 34.88 -18.55
CA GLU A 96 25.15 36.04 -17.66
C GLU A 96 24.39 35.89 -16.33
N GLU A 97 25.02 36.42 -15.28
CA GLU A 97 24.76 36.25 -13.85
C GLU A 97 23.60 37.13 -13.33
N GLU A 98 22.74 36.50 -12.53
CA GLU A 98 21.79 37.01 -11.53
C GLU A 98 21.29 38.48 -11.60
N ALA A 99 20.13 38.69 -12.24
CA ALA A 99 19.29 39.86 -12.04
C ALA A 99 17.92 39.46 -11.45
N THR A 100 17.61 40.07 -10.31
CA THR A 100 16.34 39.98 -9.58
C THR A 100 15.14 40.30 -10.50
N TYR A 101 14.29 39.31 -10.72
CA TYR A 101 12.90 39.38 -11.21
C TYR A 101 12.58 40.49 -12.24
N SER A 102 12.78 40.20 -13.53
CA SER A 102 12.01 40.84 -14.61
C SER A 102 10.87 39.92 -15.03
N GLU A 103 9.64 40.33 -14.76
CA GLU A 103 8.41 39.71 -15.27
C GLU A 103 8.28 39.95 -16.79
N ALA A 104 8.92 39.10 -17.58
CA ALA A 104 8.36 38.70 -18.86
C ALA A 104 7.50 37.46 -18.57
N ASP A 105 6.21 37.70 -18.35
CA ASP A 105 5.18 36.66 -18.19
C ASP A 105 4.84 36.11 -19.57
N ASP A 106 5.53 35.04 -19.95
CA ASP A 106 5.19 34.22 -21.13
C ASP A 106 3.96 33.34 -20.87
N GLY A 107 3.29 33.50 -19.73
CA GLY A 107 2.14 32.72 -19.29
C GLY A 107 2.50 31.28 -18.91
N ARG A 108 3.79 30.92 -18.91
CA ARG A 108 4.26 29.56 -18.62
C ARG A 108 4.70 29.45 -17.17
N PRO A 109 4.17 28.48 -16.40
CA PRO A 109 4.63 28.23 -15.04
C PRO A 109 6.13 27.91 -15.02
N LYS A 110 6.90 28.64 -14.20
CA LYS A 110 8.35 28.41 -14.02
C LYS A 110 8.61 27.61 -12.74
N PRO A 111 9.67 26.77 -12.70
CA PRO A 111 10.06 26.09 -11.46
C PRO A 111 10.28 27.07 -10.32
N ILE A 112 9.80 26.72 -9.12
CA ILE A 112 9.92 27.56 -7.92
C ILE A 112 11.06 27.00 -7.06
N PRO A 113 12.14 27.75 -6.84
CA PRO A 113 13.22 27.31 -5.94
C PRO A 113 12.69 27.00 -4.56
N VAL A 114 13.16 25.91 -3.94
CA VAL A 114 12.69 25.45 -2.62
C VAL A 114 12.77 26.55 -1.56
N ALA A 115 13.86 27.32 -1.56
CA ALA A 115 14.06 28.44 -0.64
C ALA A 115 12.99 29.55 -0.78
N ASN A 116 12.41 29.70 -1.98
CA ASN A 116 11.41 30.71 -2.30
C ASN A 116 9.97 30.20 -2.16
N PHE A 117 9.76 28.88 -2.05
CA PHE A 117 8.44 28.26 -2.06
C PHE A 117 7.51 28.81 -0.96
N ALA A 118 7.99 28.92 0.29
CA ALA A 118 7.18 29.43 1.39
C ALA A 118 6.69 30.87 1.17
N LYS A 119 7.57 31.74 0.62
CA LYS A 119 7.25 33.13 0.30
C LYS A 119 6.24 33.20 -0.84
N TYR A 120 6.47 32.43 -1.91
CA TYR A 120 5.55 32.33 -3.03
C TYR A 120 4.17 31.84 -2.58
N PHE A 121 4.10 30.72 -1.86
CA PHE A 121 2.82 30.13 -1.44
C PHE A 121 2.03 31.09 -0.57
N LYS A 122 2.68 31.75 0.40
CA LYS A 122 2.03 32.78 1.23
C LYS A 122 1.39 33.85 0.36
N LYS A 123 2.16 34.47 -0.54
CA LYS A 123 1.66 35.51 -1.47
C LYS A 123 0.52 34.99 -2.36
N SER A 124 0.66 33.82 -2.96
CA SER A 124 -0.33 33.27 -3.90
C SER A 124 -1.63 32.81 -3.21
N SER A 125 -1.56 32.47 -1.91
CA SER A 125 -2.71 32.07 -1.09
C SER A 125 -3.50 33.25 -0.49
N GLU A 126 -2.97 34.48 -0.54
CA GLU A 126 -3.66 35.69 -0.07
C GLU A 126 -4.95 35.98 -0.85
N ASN A 127 -5.80 36.84 -0.30
CA ASN A 127 -7.08 37.27 -0.91
C ASN A 127 -7.98 36.09 -1.32
N GLY A 128 -7.93 35.00 -0.56
CA GLY A 128 -8.70 33.79 -0.86
C GLY A 128 -8.11 32.97 -2.00
N ALA A 129 -6.79 32.96 -2.17
CA ALA A 129 -6.05 32.14 -3.14
C ALA A 129 -6.41 32.43 -4.61
N ILE A 130 -6.68 33.69 -4.95
CA ILE A 130 -7.05 34.10 -6.32
C ILE A 130 -5.96 33.71 -7.33
N VAL A 131 -4.68 33.91 -6.97
CA VAL A 131 -3.54 33.57 -7.83
C VAL A 131 -3.49 32.06 -8.09
N LEU A 132 -3.55 31.25 -7.04
CA LEU A 132 -3.54 29.78 -7.16
C LEU A 132 -4.72 29.27 -8.00
N ARG A 133 -5.90 29.88 -7.87
CA ARG A 133 -7.07 29.52 -8.71
C ARG A 133 -6.86 29.88 -10.18
N GLN A 134 -6.18 30.99 -10.46
CA GLN A 134 -5.88 31.39 -11.83
C GLN A 134 -4.83 30.46 -12.45
N GLU A 135 -3.76 30.14 -11.72
CA GLU A 135 -2.76 29.18 -12.15
C GLU A 135 -3.38 27.80 -12.42
N TYR A 136 -4.28 27.34 -11.54
CA TYR A 136 -5.02 26.09 -11.76
C TYR A 136 -5.85 26.12 -13.05
N LYS A 137 -6.53 27.23 -13.36
CA LYS A 137 -7.29 27.39 -14.61
C LYS A 137 -6.40 27.41 -15.85
N ASN A 138 -5.14 27.81 -15.71
CA ASN A 138 -4.17 27.85 -16.80
C ASN A 138 -3.54 26.47 -17.06
N LEU A 139 -3.76 25.47 -16.20
CA LEU A 139 -3.39 24.09 -16.52
C LEU A 139 -4.14 23.66 -17.78
N GLN A 140 -3.40 23.20 -18.80
CA GLN A 140 -3.97 22.78 -20.07
C GLN A 140 -4.89 21.56 -19.85
N GLY A 141 -6.20 21.81 -19.70
CA GLY A 141 -7.22 20.78 -19.54
C GLY A 141 -7.87 20.34 -20.84
N ASP A 142 -7.59 21.03 -21.95
CA ASP A 142 -8.34 20.90 -23.20
C ASP A 142 -7.78 19.84 -24.16
N VAL A 143 -6.64 19.22 -23.83
CA VAL A 143 -6.09 18.13 -24.65
C VAL A 143 -6.80 16.83 -24.27
N LEU A 144 -7.90 16.55 -24.96
CA LEU A 144 -8.59 15.27 -24.90
C LEU A 144 -7.86 14.26 -25.78
N PHE A 145 -7.36 13.18 -25.17
CA PHE A 145 -6.80 12.05 -25.90
C PHE A 145 -7.86 10.98 -26.18
N PRO A 146 -7.64 10.10 -27.17
CA PRO A 146 -8.49 8.94 -27.40
C PRO A 146 -8.69 8.10 -26.13
N CYS A 147 -9.91 7.62 -25.93
CA CYS A 147 -10.33 6.76 -24.80
C CYS A 147 -11.36 5.73 -25.26
N GLU A 148 -11.24 5.26 -26.51
CA GLU A 148 -12.23 4.40 -27.14
C GLU A 148 -12.33 3.04 -26.44
N ILE A 149 -11.20 2.51 -25.95
CA ILE A 149 -11.20 1.24 -25.21
C ILE A 149 -11.99 1.38 -23.90
N SER A 150 -11.80 2.49 -23.19
CA SER A 150 -12.55 2.77 -21.96
C SER A 150 -14.04 2.98 -22.23
N LYS A 151 -14.38 3.70 -23.30
CA LYS A 151 -15.78 3.92 -23.74
C LYS A 151 -16.49 2.64 -24.17
N SER A 152 -15.78 1.64 -24.68
CA SER A 152 -16.32 0.32 -24.99
C SER A 152 -16.53 -0.56 -23.75
N ASN A 153 -15.84 -0.25 -22.65
CA ASN A 153 -15.85 -1.03 -21.39
C ASN A 153 -16.54 -0.30 -20.23
N ARG A 154 -17.60 0.47 -20.50
CA ARG A 154 -18.27 1.33 -19.49
C ARG A 154 -18.68 0.60 -18.21
N GLY A 155 -19.05 -0.68 -18.30
CA GLY A 155 -19.43 -1.49 -17.14
C GLY A 155 -18.30 -1.74 -16.13
N LYS A 156 -17.04 -1.49 -16.52
CA LYS A 156 -15.86 -1.57 -15.65
C LYS A 156 -15.43 -0.20 -15.08
N ASN A 157 -16.10 0.89 -15.47
CA ASN A 157 -15.79 2.24 -14.99
C ASN A 157 -16.71 2.62 -13.81
N ARG A 158 -16.13 3.02 -12.68
CA ARG A 158 -16.90 3.50 -11.52
C ARG A 158 -17.67 4.79 -11.83
N TYR A 159 -17.06 5.68 -12.61
CA TYR A 159 -17.66 6.93 -13.05
C TYR A 159 -17.59 7.02 -14.58
N GLY A 160 -18.73 7.28 -15.23
CA GLY A 160 -18.80 7.34 -16.69
C GLY A 160 -18.01 8.51 -17.32
N ASN A 161 -17.71 9.54 -16.53
CA ASN A 161 -16.94 10.71 -16.93
C ASN A 161 -15.46 10.65 -16.51
N ILE A 162 -15.01 9.56 -15.88
CA ILE A 162 -13.60 9.36 -15.51
C ILE A 162 -13.11 8.09 -16.19
N VAL A 163 -12.29 8.27 -17.22
CA VAL A 163 -11.87 7.20 -18.14
C VAL A 163 -10.35 7.24 -18.35
N ALA A 164 -9.74 6.07 -18.51
CA ALA A 164 -8.35 5.96 -18.91
C ALA A 164 -8.16 6.31 -20.41
N TYR A 165 -7.11 7.06 -20.72
CA TYR A 165 -6.71 7.33 -22.09
C TYR A 165 -6.03 6.12 -22.72
N ASP A 166 -6.24 5.91 -24.02
CA ASP A 166 -5.79 4.70 -24.72
C ASP A 166 -4.26 4.57 -24.76
N HIS A 167 -3.54 5.70 -24.82
CA HIS A 167 -2.07 5.71 -24.92
C HIS A 167 -1.34 5.43 -23.60
N SER A 168 -1.99 5.69 -22.46
CA SER A 168 -1.39 5.57 -21.12
C SER A 168 -2.03 4.50 -20.26
N ARG A 169 -3.12 3.85 -20.72
CA ARG A 169 -3.82 2.84 -19.92
C ARG A 169 -2.95 1.64 -19.62
N VAL A 170 -3.23 0.99 -18.50
CA VAL A 170 -2.70 -0.36 -18.23
C VAL A 170 -3.47 -1.37 -19.09
N VAL A 171 -2.74 -2.28 -19.74
CA VAL A 171 -3.30 -3.36 -20.55
C VAL A 171 -3.07 -4.67 -19.82
N LEU A 172 -4.14 -5.37 -19.44
CA LEU A 172 -4.02 -6.67 -18.79
C LEU A 172 -3.82 -7.79 -19.83
N GLU A 173 -3.09 -8.84 -19.45
CA GLU A 173 -2.99 -10.09 -20.21
C GLU A 173 -4.38 -10.63 -20.55
N GLU A 174 -4.67 -10.87 -21.82
CA GLU A 174 -5.98 -11.37 -22.26
C GLU A 174 -6.29 -12.76 -21.70
N ILE A 175 -7.54 -12.95 -21.30
CA ILE A 175 -8.09 -14.23 -20.88
C ILE A 175 -8.84 -14.83 -22.07
N GLU A 176 -8.50 -16.08 -22.41
CA GLU A 176 -9.16 -16.82 -23.50
C GLU A 176 -10.68 -16.85 -23.30
N GLY A 177 -11.42 -16.43 -24.33
CA GLY A 177 -12.89 -16.38 -24.31
C GLY A 177 -13.49 -15.08 -23.78
N ASP A 178 -12.71 -14.17 -23.19
CA ASP A 178 -13.19 -12.85 -22.74
C ASP A 178 -12.50 -11.71 -23.50
N LYS A 179 -13.24 -11.14 -24.47
CA LYS A 179 -12.77 -10.03 -25.32
C LYS A 179 -12.52 -8.72 -24.57
N ASN A 180 -13.06 -8.56 -23.36
CA ASN A 180 -12.94 -7.35 -22.55
C ASN A 180 -11.99 -7.54 -21.35
N SER A 181 -11.30 -8.68 -21.30
CA SER A 181 -10.40 -9.05 -20.21
C SER A 181 -9.14 -8.18 -20.12
N SER A 182 -8.71 -7.55 -21.22
CA SER A 182 -7.52 -6.70 -21.24
C SER A 182 -7.74 -5.29 -20.69
N TYR A 183 -8.98 -4.92 -20.36
CA TYR A 183 -9.32 -3.59 -19.87
C TYR A 183 -9.46 -3.52 -18.35
N ILE A 184 -8.81 -2.51 -17.78
CA ILE A 184 -9.03 -1.97 -16.44
C ILE A 184 -8.90 -0.45 -16.49
N ASN A 185 -9.69 0.28 -15.68
CA ASN A 185 -9.61 1.74 -15.62
C ASN A 185 -8.42 2.21 -14.78
N ALA A 186 -7.22 2.10 -15.37
CA ALA A 186 -5.96 2.48 -14.76
C ALA A 186 -5.03 3.09 -15.83
N SER A 187 -4.17 4.02 -15.44
CA SER A 187 -3.16 4.64 -16.32
C SER A 187 -1.79 4.68 -15.65
N TYR A 188 -0.73 4.49 -16.43
CA TYR A 188 0.63 4.79 -16.01
C TYR A 188 0.82 6.29 -15.85
N ILE A 189 1.45 6.70 -14.76
CA ILE A 189 1.77 8.09 -14.45
C ILE A 189 3.30 8.22 -14.37
N PRO A 190 3.91 9.10 -15.19
CA PRO A 190 5.35 9.34 -15.14
C PRO A 190 5.75 9.98 -13.80
N THR A 191 6.96 9.67 -13.33
CA THR A 191 7.58 10.36 -12.18
C THR A 191 8.26 11.66 -12.62
N TYR A 192 8.86 12.35 -11.65
CA TYR A 192 9.62 13.58 -11.87
C TYR A 192 10.79 13.44 -12.86
N ASP A 193 11.45 12.28 -12.92
CA ASP A 193 12.53 12.06 -13.89
C ASP A 193 12.01 11.64 -15.27
N GLU A 194 10.69 11.42 -15.39
CA GLU A 194 9.94 11.06 -16.60
C GLU A 194 10.39 9.76 -17.30
N VAL A 195 11.51 9.20 -16.86
CA VAL A 195 12.16 7.97 -17.31
C VAL A 195 11.69 6.79 -16.46
N THR A 196 11.19 7.02 -15.25
CA THR A 196 10.66 5.96 -14.40
C THR A 196 9.13 6.07 -14.31
N MET A 197 8.40 5.24 -15.06
CA MET A 197 6.94 5.10 -14.87
C MET A 197 6.63 4.22 -13.65
N THR A 198 6.81 4.76 -12.44
CA THR A 198 6.62 3.97 -11.21
C THR A 198 5.18 3.98 -10.71
N TYR A 199 4.37 4.97 -11.08
CA TYR A 199 3.02 5.10 -10.56
C TYR A 199 1.99 4.57 -11.53
N ILE A 200 0.97 3.90 -10.97
CA ILE A 200 -0.26 3.57 -11.68
C ILE A 200 -1.39 4.26 -10.93
N ALA A 201 -2.13 5.15 -11.58
CA ALA A 201 -3.36 5.71 -11.05
C ALA A 201 -4.54 4.85 -11.51
N THR A 202 -5.37 4.38 -10.58
CA THR A 202 -6.55 3.57 -10.86
C THR A 202 -7.74 4.02 -10.02
N GLN A 203 -8.95 3.77 -10.51
CA GLN A 203 -10.16 3.94 -9.70
C GLN A 203 -10.17 2.97 -8.50
N GLY A 204 -10.89 3.34 -7.43
CA GLY A 204 -11.39 2.38 -6.44
C GLY A 204 -12.11 1.20 -7.10
N PRO A 205 -11.65 -0.06 -6.95
CA PRO A 205 -12.29 -1.21 -7.57
C PRO A 205 -13.78 -1.29 -7.24
N ILE A 206 -14.60 -1.59 -8.24
CA ILE A 206 -16.01 -1.97 -8.06
C ILE A 206 -16.10 -3.49 -7.94
N SER A 207 -17.21 -4.00 -7.43
CA SER A 207 -17.46 -5.44 -7.23
C SER A 207 -17.14 -6.31 -8.44
N THR A 208 -17.39 -5.81 -9.66
CA THR A 208 -17.14 -6.52 -10.92
C THR A 208 -15.70 -6.44 -11.42
N THR A 209 -14.84 -5.62 -10.82
CA THR A 209 -13.45 -5.39 -11.25
C THR A 209 -12.41 -5.71 -10.17
N VAL A 210 -12.81 -6.33 -9.05
CA VAL A 210 -11.86 -6.72 -7.99
C VAL A 210 -10.86 -7.76 -8.50
N ASP A 211 -11.31 -8.71 -9.33
CA ASP A 211 -10.44 -9.72 -9.94
C ASP A 211 -9.45 -9.08 -10.93
N ASP A 212 -9.92 -8.15 -11.75
CA ASP A 212 -9.09 -7.36 -12.67
C ASP A 212 -8.03 -6.53 -11.91
N PHE A 213 -8.39 -5.99 -10.75
CA PHE A 213 -7.47 -5.25 -9.89
C PHE A 213 -6.33 -6.14 -9.37
N TRP A 214 -6.62 -7.35 -8.91
CA TRP A 214 -5.55 -8.28 -8.48
C TRP A 214 -4.72 -8.81 -9.65
N ARG A 215 -5.30 -8.95 -10.84
CA ARG A 215 -4.55 -9.20 -12.08
C ARG A 215 -3.55 -8.09 -12.36
N LEU A 216 -3.98 -6.82 -12.26
CA LEU A 216 -3.10 -5.66 -12.41
C LEU A 216 -1.95 -5.70 -11.41
N VAL A 217 -2.25 -5.88 -10.12
CA VAL A 217 -1.25 -5.91 -9.04
C VAL A 217 -0.20 -6.99 -9.29
N TRP A 218 -0.64 -8.18 -9.71
CA TRP A 218 0.27 -9.28 -10.01
C TRP A 218 1.12 -9.03 -11.27
N GLN A 219 0.47 -8.65 -12.39
CA GLN A 219 1.14 -8.45 -13.67
C GLN A 219 2.18 -7.34 -13.59
N GLU A 220 1.84 -6.21 -12.95
CA GLU A 220 2.74 -5.07 -12.80
C GLU A 220 3.70 -5.21 -11.62
N ASN A 221 3.63 -6.34 -10.91
CA ASN A 221 4.47 -6.68 -9.76
C ASN A 221 4.45 -5.56 -8.70
N CYS A 222 3.25 -5.06 -8.39
CA CYS A 222 3.06 -3.98 -7.42
C CYS A 222 3.25 -4.51 -6.00
N SER A 223 4.28 -4.04 -5.31
CA SER A 223 4.51 -4.32 -3.88
C SER A 223 3.73 -3.39 -2.96
N THR A 224 3.31 -2.22 -3.45
CA THR A 224 2.69 -1.16 -2.65
C THR A 224 1.42 -0.63 -3.31
N ILE A 225 0.34 -0.58 -2.53
CA ILE A 225 -0.94 0.02 -2.89
C ILE A 225 -1.20 1.18 -1.91
N VAL A 226 -1.48 2.36 -2.45
CA VAL A 226 -1.86 3.54 -1.69
C VAL A 226 -3.33 3.83 -1.96
N MET A 227 -4.18 3.65 -0.95
CA MET A 227 -5.62 3.89 -1.03
C MET A 227 -5.95 5.21 -0.33
N LEU A 228 -6.42 6.19 -1.11
CA LEU A 228 -6.62 7.57 -0.63
C LEU A 228 -8.05 7.89 -0.20
N THR A 229 -8.93 6.90 -0.20
CA THR A 229 -10.35 7.04 0.16
C THR A 229 -10.74 6.04 1.24
N ASN A 230 -11.75 6.41 2.03
CA ASN A 230 -12.51 5.40 2.77
C ASN A 230 -13.41 4.60 1.82
N LEU A 231 -13.93 3.46 2.26
CA LEU A 231 -14.91 2.68 1.47
C LEU A 231 -16.20 3.49 1.22
N VAL A 232 -16.65 4.24 2.23
CA VAL A 232 -17.85 5.07 2.20
C VAL A 232 -17.51 6.46 2.73
N GLU A 233 -17.92 7.51 2.02
CA GLU A 233 -17.75 8.90 2.43
C GLU A 233 -19.07 9.67 2.22
N GLY A 234 -19.55 10.36 3.27
CA GLY A 234 -20.81 11.10 3.18
C GLY A 234 -22.00 10.24 2.74
N GLY A 235 -22.01 8.95 3.13
CA GLY A 235 -23.04 7.98 2.76
C GLY A 235 -22.94 7.44 1.32
N LYS A 236 -21.91 7.81 0.55
CA LYS A 236 -21.69 7.32 -0.82
C LYS A 236 -20.52 6.34 -0.86
N GLY A 237 -20.71 5.19 -1.52
CA GLY A 237 -19.63 4.24 -1.79
C GLY A 237 -18.57 4.86 -2.71
N LYS A 238 -17.33 4.90 -2.23
CA LYS A 238 -16.17 5.42 -2.97
C LYS A 238 -15.29 4.30 -3.51
N CYS A 239 -15.16 3.23 -2.75
CA CYS A 239 -14.39 2.05 -3.12
C CYS A 239 -15.06 0.82 -2.52
N ASP A 240 -15.06 -0.29 -3.25
CA ASP A 240 -15.51 -1.57 -2.70
C ASP A 240 -14.30 -2.22 -2.02
N GLN A 241 -14.52 -2.99 -0.95
CA GLN A 241 -13.43 -3.66 -0.27
C GLN A 241 -12.85 -4.75 -1.17
N TYR A 242 -11.60 -4.58 -1.60
CA TYR A 242 -10.89 -5.50 -2.49
C TYR A 242 -9.88 -6.40 -1.77
N TRP A 243 -9.75 -6.29 -0.45
CA TRP A 243 -8.89 -7.13 0.38
C TRP A 243 -9.73 -8.01 1.32
N PRO A 244 -9.24 -9.20 1.70
CA PRO A 244 -9.95 -10.09 2.60
C PRO A 244 -9.73 -9.71 4.07
N ASP A 245 -10.64 -10.17 4.94
CA ASP A 245 -10.41 -10.11 6.39
C ASP A 245 -9.43 -11.19 6.86
N HIS A 246 -9.31 -12.29 6.11
CA HIS A 246 -8.35 -13.38 6.38
C HIS A 246 -7.72 -13.94 5.10
N THR A 247 -8.50 -14.63 4.28
CA THR A 247 -8.06 -15.14 2.98
C THR A 247 -9.26 -15.20 2.05
N SER A 248 -9.08 -14.80 0.80
CA SER A 248 -10.11 -14.91 -0.23
C SER A 248 -9.48 -15.17 -1.59
N LYS A 249 -10.29 -15.74 -2.49
CA LYS A 249 -9.92 -15.94 -3.89
C LYS A 249 -10.51 -14.81 -4.73
N TYR A 250 -9.71 -14.31 -5.66
CA TYR A 250 -10.08 -13.30 -6.64
C TYR A 250 -9.59 -13.81 -8.00
N GLY A 251 -10.50 -14.37 -8.81
CA GLY A 251 -10.13 -15.15 -9.99
C GLY A 251 -9.07 -16.23 -9.71
N ALA A 252 -7.92 -16.13 -10.39
CA ALA A 252 -6.79 -17.05 -10.24
C ALA A 252 -5.88 -16.74 -9.04
N PHE A 253 -6.19 -15.72 -8.24
CA PHE A 253 -5.34 -15.28 -7.13
C PHE A 253 -5.93 -15.69 -5.79
N THR A 254 -5.05 -16.10 -4.88
CA THR A 254 -5.37 -16.21 -3.45
C THR A 254 -4.65 -15.08 -2.73
N VAL A 255 -5.42 -14.25 -2.05
CA VAL A 255 -4.89 -13.14 -1.25
C VAL A 255 -5.12 -13.47 0.20
N THR A 256 -4.08 -13.36 1.02
CA THR A 256 -4.11 -13.65 2.45
C THR A 256 -3.63 -12.44 3.23
N LEU A 257 -4.47 -11.96 4.16
CA LEU A 257 -4.09 -10.94 5.13
C LEU A 257 -3.18 -11.53 6.19
N GLN A 258 -1.98 -10.98 6.31
CA GLN A 258 -1.01 -11.37 7.34
C GLN A 258 -1.11 -10.48 8.57
N LYS A 259 -1.24 -9.17 8.37
CA LYS A 259 -1.18 -8.18 9.44
C LYS A 259 -1.94 -6.91 9.08
N THR A 260 -2.61 -6.34 10.07
CA THR A 260 -3.20 -5.00 10.01
C THR A 260 -2.62 -4.14 11.13
N GLU A 261 -2.14 -2.95 10.78
CA GLU A 261 -1.61 -1.97 11.71
C GLU A 261 -2.38 -0.67 11.55
N THR A 262 -3.05 -0.26 12.62
CA THR A 262 -3.86 0.97 12.64
C THR A 262 -3.09 2.07 13.34
N PHE A 263 -2.91 3.18 12.65
CA PHE A 263 -2.35 4.42 13.17
C PHE A 263 -3.44 5.49 13.24
N ALA A 264 -3.10 6.67 13.78
CA ALA A 264 -4.05 7.78 13.89
C ALA A 264 -4.62 8.20 12.51
N ASP A 265 -3.75 8.27 11.50
CA ASP A 265 -4.07 8.86 10.21
C ASP A 265 -4.17 7.87 9.04
N TYR A 266 -3.72 6.63 9.24
CA TYR A 266 -3.68 5.61 8.20
C TYR A 266 -3.70 4.19 8.77
N VAL A 267 -3.99 3.23 7.91
CA VAL A 267 -3.95 1.79 8.19
C VAL A 267 -3.02 1.11 7.20
N ILE A 268 -2.13 0.25 7.68
CA ILE A 268 -1.30 -0.60 6.84
C ILE A 268 -1.86 -2.03 6.89
N ARG A 269 -2.09 -2.63 5.73
CA ARG A 269 -2.39 -4.08 5.60
C ARG A 269 -1.26 -4.76 4.85
N SER A 270 -0.66 -5.77 5.47
CA SER A 270 0.35 -6.63 4.84
C SER A 270 -0.34 -7.88 4.31
N LEU A 271 -0.22 -8.10 2.99
CA LEU A 271 -0.87 -9.19 2.27
C LEU A 271 0.17 -10.08 1.60
N ILE A 272 -0.16 -11.36 1.46
CA ILE A 272 0.53 -12.27 0.56
C ILE A 272 -0.43 -12.64 -0.56
N VAL A 273 0.03 -12.48 -1.80
CA VAL A 273 -0.72 -12.86 -3.00
C VAL A 273 -0.02 -14.03 -3.66
N THR A 274 -0.79 -15.04 -4.06
CA THR A 274 -0.33 -16.18 -4.85
C THR A 274 -1.22 -16.36 -6.07
N LYS A 275 -0.65 -16.80 -7.19
CA LYS A 275 -1.38 -17.15 -8.42
C LYS A 275 -1.45 -18.67 -8.55
N VAL A 276 -2.61 -19.22 -8.88
CA VAL A 276 -2.79 -20.65 -9.13
C VAL A 276 -1.79 -21.13 -10.20
N GLY A 277 -1.10 -22.24 -9.91
CA GLY A 277 -0.09 -22.80 -10.82
C GLY A 277 1.28 -22.11 -10.76
N CYS A 278 1.44 -21.06 -9.94
CA CYS A 278 2.72 -20.40 -9.73
C CYS A 278 3.28 -20.70 -8.34
N LEU A 279 4.60 -20.93 -8.25
CA LEU A 279 5.30 -21.07 -6.96
C LEU A 279 5.60 -19.71 -6.31
N ASN A 280 5.72 -18.67 -7.13
CA ASN A 280 6.03 -17.33 -6.68
C ASN A 280 4.89 -16.78 -5.83
N LYS A 281 5.26 -15.91 -4.89
CA LYS A 281 4.34 -15.13 -4.07
C LYS A 281 4.84 -13.69 -4.09
N ILE A 282 3.92 -12.74 -4.06
CA ILE A 282 4.27 -11.33 -3.88
C ILE A 282 3.74 -10.86 -2.52
N ALA A 283 4.57 -10.09 -1.82
CA ALA A 283 4.15 -9.36 -0.63
C ALA A 283 3.61 -7.99 -1.05
N VAL A 284 2.40 -7.66 -0.62
CA VAL A 284 1.71 -6.43 -0.99
C VAL A 284 1.32 -5.65 0.26
N PHE A 285 1.65 -4.37 0.31
CA PHE A 285 1.30 -3.48 1.41
C PHE A 285 0.24 -2.48 0.96
N ILE A 286 -0.93 -2.49 1.60
CA ILE A 286 -1.97 -1.48 1.39
C ILE A 286 -1.85 -0.41 2.48
N PHE A 287 -1.54 0.82 2.07
CA PHE A 287 -1.60 2.02 2.89
C PHE A 287 -2.93 2.72 2.65
N SER A 288 -3.88 2.57 3.56
CA SER A 288 -5.18 3.26 3.49
C SER A 288 -5.16 4.52 4.33
N THR A 289 -5.47 5.67 3.73
CA THR A 289 -5.67 6.94 4.43
C THR A 289 -6.82 7.71 3.81
N SER A 290 -7.33 8.72 4.49
CA SER A 290 -8.23 9.71 3.88
C SER A 290 -7.38 10.84 3.29
N LEU A 291 -7.78 11.35 2.12
CA LEU A 291 -7.15 12.51 1.44
C LEU A 291 -6.83 13.71 2.36
N LYS A 292 -7.47 13.84 3.52
CA LYS A 292 -7.19 14.90 4.50
C LYS A 292 -5.80 14.80 5.16
N ASN A 293 -5.10 13.67 5.07
CA ASN A 293 -3.96 13.35 5.95
C ASN A 293 -2.63 13.00 5.26
N MET A 294 -2.43 13.28 3.96
CA MET A 294 -1.33 12.64 3.22
C MET A 294 -0.03 13.48 3.05
N ALA A 295 1.12 12.86 3.35
CA ALA A 295 2.43 13.11 2.74
C ALA A 295 3.18 11.75 2.58
N LEU A 296 3.64 11.42 1.37
CA LEU A 296 4.35 10.15 1.08
C LEU A 296 5.52 10.38 0.10
N SER A 297 6.61 9.63 0.27
CA SER A 297 7.77 9.54 -0.63
C SER A 297 8.06 8.07 -0.90
N ALA A 298 8.11 7.64 -2.17
CA ALA A 298 8.29 6.23 -2.55
C ALA A 298 9.40 6.02 -3.58
N LYS A 299 10.08 4.87 -3.50
CA LYS A 299 11.15 4.40 -4.41
C LYS A 299 10.80 3.09 -5.15
N GLN A 300 9.52 2.67 -5.15
CA GLN A 300 9.04 1.42 -5.75
C GLN A 300 7.83 1.70 -6.66
N LYS A 301 7.40 0.71 -7.47
CA LYS A 301 6.14 0.82 -8.22
C LYS A 301 4.96 0.91 -7.26
N VAL A 302 4.23 2.01 -7.29
CA VAL A 302 3.13 2.32 -6.36
C VAL A 302 1.82 2.42 -7.15
N LEU A 303 0.85 1.60 -6.76
CA LEU A 303 -0.51 1.69 -7.26
C LEU A 303 -1.31 2.67 -6.40
N ILE A 304 -1.79 3.76 -6.99
CA ILE A 304 -2.59 4.77 -6.34
C ILE A 304 -4.07 4.52 -6.67
N VAL A 305 -4.86 4.26 -5.63
CA VAL A 305 -6.30 4.05 -5.71
C VAL A 305 -7.02 5.34 -5.29
N LEU A 306 -7.70 5.94 -6.26
CA LEU A 306 -8.41 7.21 -6.18
C LEU A 306 -9.93 7.03 -6.10
#